data_AF-A0A8H7NZU5-F1
#
_entry.id   AF-A0A8H7NZU5-F1
#
_cell.length_a   1.000
_cell.length_b   1.000
_cell.length_c   1.000
_cell.angle_alpha   90.00
_cell.angle_beta   90.00
_cell.angle_gamma   90.00
#
_symmetry.space_group_name_H-M   'P 1'
#
loop_
_entity.id
_entity.type
_entity.pdbx_description
1 polymer ?
#
loop_
_entity_poly.entity_id
_entity_poly.type
_entity_poly.pdbx_seq_one_letter_code
_entity_poly.pdbx_strand_id
1 'polypeptide(L)'
;MKPAAKLPPVRNTAWQHLFGLATTKEQMGEVVELFPRWRDSKRQFDATNVEAFIRRCEELHCPDLALKVFSDHPKYGIDLCSLPAARRLLHSLHVEHPLQEAILLAALFSVYNLPPISSDLVSCAMLTSACFKHGSPQSLTIAREMVPHLKDMLQKVKPQKMTLATEPVERAKDSAKEKAWLAWTLNKIEKALKKDGADYAWLHQWRMDSGHIQLAP
;
A
#
# COMPACT_ATOMS: atom_id res chain seq x y z
N MET A 1 -3.14 20.27 48.41
CA MET A 1 -2.32 20.25 47.17
C MET A 1 -3.18 20.72 46.01
N LYS A 2 -2.77 21.81 45.34
CA LYS A 2 -3.45 22.30 44.12
C LYS A 2 -3.18 21.30 42.98
N PRO A 3 -4.15 21.02 42.09
CA PRO A 3 -3.88 20.15 40.95
C PRO A 3 -2.78 20.77 40.09
N ALA A 4 -1.78 19.95 39.76
CA ALA A 4 -0.72 20.27 38.83
C ALA A 4 -1.33 20.85 37.54
N ALA A 5 -0.71 21.90 37.01
CA ALA A 5 -1.17 22.62 35.83
C ALA A 5 -1.64 21.64 34.73
N LYS A 6 -2.85 21.85 34.18
CA LYS A 6 -3.34 21.08 33.03
C LYS A 6 -2.33 21.29 31.90
N LEU A 7 -1.53 20.27 31.62
CA LEU A 7 -0.60 20.28 30.49
C LEU A 7 -1.40 20.62 29.22
N PRO A 8 -0.85 21.45 28.32
CA PRO A 8 -1.54 21.81 27.09
C PRO A 8 -1.87 20.53 26.31
N PRO A 9 -3.05 20.47 25.68
CA PRO A 9 -3.46 19.29 24.94
C PRO A 9 -2.46 19.04 23.80
N VAL A 10 -1.87 17.84 23.77
CA VAL A 10 -1.01 17.41 22.66
C VAL A 10 -1.83 17.48 21.37
N ARG A 11 -1.32 18.18 20.34
CA ARG A 11 -2.01 18.33 19.05
C ARG A 11 -1.72 17.14 18.14
N ASN A 12 -2.60 16.84 17.19
CA ASN A 12 -2.37 15.79 16.18
C ASN A 12 -1.04 15.98 15.43
N THR A 13 -0.66 17.23 15.16
CA THR A 13 0.60 17.58 14.51
C THR A 13 1.85 17.10 15.28
N ALA A 14 1.74 16.87 16.59
CA ALA A 14 2.84 16.30 17.37
C ALA A 14 3.19 14.89 16.89
N TRP A 15 2.22 14.09 16.44
CA TRP A 15 2.47 12.75 15.89
C TRP A 15 3.25 12.81 14.58
N GLN A 16 2.91 13.74 13.69
CA GLN A 16 3.64 13.96 12.44
C GLN A 16 5.11 14.30 12.73
N HIS A 17 5.36 15.15 13.74
CA HIS A 17 6.72 15.46 14.17
C HIS A 17 7.43 14.23 14.76
N LEU A 18 6.75 13.44 15.60
CA LEU A 18 7.34 12.22 16.17
C LEU A 18 7.70 11.20 15.09
N PHE A 19 6.84 11.00 14.09
CA PHE A 19 7.15 10.14 12.94
C PHE A 19 8.35 10.69 12.16
N GLY A 20 8.39 12.01 11.91
CA GLY A 20 9.52 12.65 11.24
C GLY A 20 10.85 12.57 12.00
N LEU A 21 10.81 12.53 13.34
CA LEU A 21 12.00 12.43 14.19
C LEU A 21 12.54 11.00 14.31
N ALA A 22 11.70 9.98 14.16
CA ALA A 22 12.15 8.59 14.18
C ALA A 22 13.00 8.31 12.93
N THR A 23 14.30 8.06 13.09
CA THR A 23 15.25 7.77 12.00
C THR A 23 15.59 6.30 11.86
N THR A 24 15.14 5.45 12.78
CA THR A 24 15.34 3.99 12.74
C THR A 24 14.05 3.22 13.01
N LYS A 25 14.03 1.93 12.65
CA LYS A 25 12.89 1.02 12.92
C LYS A 25 12.59 0.93 14.42
N GLU A 26 13.62 0.92 15.26
CA GLU A 26 13.52 0.80 16.72
C GLU A 26 12.85 2.04 17.31
N GLN A 27 13.29 3.23 16.90
CA GLN A 27 12.66 4.49 17.31
C GLN A 27 11.20 4.57 16.84
N MET A 28 10.90 4.08 15.63
CA MET A 28 9.52 3.98 15.16
C MET A 28 8.68 3.03 16.03
N GLY A 29 9.27 1.93 16.47
CA GLY A 29 8.66 1.00 17.45
C GLY A 29 8.36 1.68 18.79
N GLU A 30 9.29 2.48 19.31
CA GLU A 30 9.08 3.26 20.54
C GLU A 30 7.92 4.25 20.40
N VAL A 31 7.81 4.93 19.25
CA VAL A 31 6.69 5.83 18.96
C VAL A 31 5.36 5.07 18.92
N VAL A 32 5.33 3.88 18.31
CA VAL A 32 4.13 3.03 18.24
C VAL A 32 3.64 2.59 19.63
N GLU A 33 4.54 2.34 20.57
CA GLU A 33 4.16 1.99 21.96
C GLU A 33 3.49 3.15 22.72
N LEU A 34 3.50 4.37 22.16
CA LEU A 34 2.73 5.50 22.71
C LEU A 34 1.27 5.53 22.23
N PHE A 35 0.93 4.83 21.14
CA PHE A 35 -0.42 4.85 20.55
C PHE A 35 -1.53 4.39 21.51
N PRO A 36 -1.34 3.34 22.34
CA PRO A 36 -2.36 2.93 23.31
C PRO A 36 -2.79 4.07 24.24
N ARG A 37 -1.84 4.92 24.68
CA ARG A 37 -2.13 6.07 25.55
C ARG A 37 -2.93 7.16 24.83
N TRP A 38 -2.70 7.32 23.52
CA TRP A 38 -3.48 8.22 22.67
C TRP A 38 -4.92 7.76 22.53
N ARG A 39 -5.10 6.47 22.21
CA ARG A 39 -6.40 5.80 22.14
C ARG A 39 -7.14 5.90 23.48
N ASP A 40 -6.48 5.61 24.60
CA ASP A 40 -7.09 5.65 25.95
C ASP A 40 -7.55 7.06 26.33
N SER A 41 -6.91 8.08 25.75
CA SER A 41 -7.35 9.47 25.86
C SER A 41 -8.59 9.80 25.02
N LYS A 42 -9.22 8.79 24.40
CA LYS A 42 -10.37 8.89 23.47
C LYS A 42 -10.11 9.79 22.27
N ARG A 43 -8.85 9.84 21.83
CA ARG A 43 -8.42 10.61 20.66
C ARG A 43 -8.16 9.65 19.51
N GLN A 44 -8.32 10.17 18.29
CA GLN A 44 -8.17 9.41 17.06
C GLN A 44 -7.06 10.01 16.21
N PHE A 45 -6.44 9.16 15.41
CA PHE A 45 -5.56 9.59 14.34
C PHE A 45 -6.42 9.98 13.12
N ASP A 46 -6.20 11.18 12.59
CA ASP A 46 -6.74 11.57 11.29
C ASP A 46 -5.98 10.89 10.14
N ALA A 47 -6.55 10.95 8.93
CA ALA A 47 -5.97 10.36 7.72
C ALA A 47 -4.55 10.87 7.44
N THR A 48 -4.26 12.15 7.73
CA THR A 48 -2.92 12.73 7.54
C THR A 48 -1.88 12.06 8.44
N ASN A 49 -2.23 11.77 9.70
CA ASN A 49 -1.33 11.06 10.61
C ASN A 49 -1.12 9.60 10.16
N VAL A 50 -2.18 8.94 9.70
CA VAL A 50 -2.12 7.56 9.18
C VAL A 50 -1.20 7.48 7.96
N GLU A 51 -1.35 8.42 7.01
CA GLU A 51 -0.50 8.52 5.82
C GLU A 51 0.96 8.82 6.17
N ALA A 52 1.20 9.75 7.12
CA ALA A 52 2.54 10.07 7.59
C ALA A 52 3.20 8.87 8.29
N PHE A 53 2.44 8.13 9.09
CA PHE A 53 2.90 6.91 9.76
C PHE A 53 3.33 5.84 8.74
N ILE A 54 2.46 5.49 7.80
CA ILE A 54 2.74 4.48 6.77
C ILE A 54 3.91 4.91 5.88
N ARG A 55 3.94 6.17 5.46
CA ARG A 55 5.04 6.72 4.68
C ARG A 55 6.36 6.59 5.43
N ARG A 56 6.38 6.86 6.75
CA ARG A 56 7.60 6.72 7.53
C ARG A 56 8.04 5.26 7.65
N CYS A 57 7.10 4.34 7.85
CA CYS A 57 7.40 2.91 7.84
C CYS A 57 7.96 2.43 6.49
N GLU A 58 7.47 2.94 5.36
CA GLU A 58 8.06 2.71 4.04
C GLU A 58 9.49 3.26 3.95
N GLU A 59 9.71 4.52 4.34
CA GLU A 59 11.03 5.17 4.28
C GLU A 59 12.10 4.49 5.17
N LEU A 60 11.66 3.84 6.25
CA LEU A 60 12.52 3.12 7.18
C LEU A 60 12.59 1.60 6.90
N HIS A 61 12.01 1.13 5.80
CA HIS A 61 11.95 -0.30 5.43
C HIS A 61 11.39 -1.18 6.57
N CYS A 62 10.33 -0.71 7.22
CA CYS A 62 9.63 -1.44 8.29
C CYS A 62 8.10 -1.48 8.12
N PRO A 63 7.57 -1.84 6.94
CA PRO A 63 6.13 -1.92 6.73
C PRO A 63 5.46 -3.03 7.58
N ASP A 64 6.21 -4.02 8.06
CA ASP A 64 5.74 -5.03 9.02
C ASP A 64 5.26 -4.42 10.34
N LEU A 65 5.90 -3.34 10.79
CA LEU A 65 5.48 -2.60 11.98
C LEU A 65 4.10 -1.96 11.78
N ALA A 66 3.89 -1.33 10.63
CA ALA A 66 2.60 -0.76 10.28
C ALA A 66 1.52 -1.85 10.17
N LEU A 67 1.84 -2.98 9.51
CA LEU A 67 0.91 -4.11 9.42
C LEU A 67 0.50 -4.65 10.79
N LYS A 68 1.45 -4.82 11.72
CA LYS A 68 1.17 -5.23 13.11
C LYS A 68 0.22 -4.24 13.79
N VAL A 69 0.44 -2.95 13.60
CA VAL A 69 -0.37 -1.88 14.20
C VAL A 69 -1.82 -1.94 13.69
N PHE A 70 -2.02 -2.06 12.38
CA PHE A 70 -3.37 -2.18 11.81
C PHE A 70 -4.02 -3.56 12.05
N SER A 71 -3.25 -4.59 12.35
CA SER A 71 -3.80 -5.90 12.70
C SER A 71 -4.35 -5.96 14.13
N ASP A 72 -3.96 -5.01 15.00
CA ASP A 72 -4.37 -4.94 16.40
C ASP A 72 -4.98 -3.57 16.72
N HIS A 73 -6.08 -3.24 16.05
CA HIS A 73 -6.86 -2.03 16.31
C HIS A 73 -7.25 -1.90 17.79
N PRO A 74 -7.70 -2.95 18.51
CA PRO A 74 -8.00 -2.85 19.93
C PRO A 74 -6.83 -2.31 20.74
N LYS A 75 -5.57 -2.70 20.45
CA LYS A 75 -4.36 -2.20 21.12
C LYS A 75 -3.94 -0.80 20.67
N TYR A 76 -3.93 -0.51 19.38
CA TYR A 76 -3.28 0.69 18.85
C TYR A 76 -4.24 1.85 18.54
N GLY A 77 -5.53 1.58 18.32
CA GLY A 77 -6.56 2.60 18.10
C GLY A 77 -6.34 3.49 16.88
N ILE A 78 -5.71 2.93 15.84
CA ILE A 78 -5.47 3.60 14.56
C ILE A 78 -6.15 2.83 13.43
N ASP A 79 -6.84 3.57 12.57
CA ASP A 79 -7.63 3.03 11.47
C ASP A 79 -6.93 3.22 10.13
N LEU A 80 -6.97 2.19 9.27
CA LEU A 80 -6.52 2.30 7.90
C LEU A 80 -7.63 2.92 7.04
N CYS A 81 -7.84 4.23 7.20
CA CYS A 81 -8.98 4.95 6.61
C CYS A 81 -8.73 5.55 5.21
N SER A 82 -7.53 5.41 4.66
CA SER A 82 -7.12 5.99 3.38
C SER A 82 -6.69 4.90 2.40
N LEU A 83 -7.39 4.79 1.26
CA LEU A 83 -7.06 3.84 0.19
C LEU A 83 -5.65 4.09 -0.39
N PRO A 84 -5.22 5.34 -0.68
CA PRO A 84 -3.83 5.61 -1.05
C PRO A 84 -2.81 5.11 -0.01
N ALA A 85 -3.10 5.28 1.28
CA ALA A 85 -2.23 4.80 2.35
C ALA A 85 -2.16 3.26 2.38
N ALA A 86 -3.30 2.61 2.19
CA ALA A 86 -3.40 1.15 2.10
C ALA A 86 -2.64 0.59 0.87
N ARG A 87 -2.75 1.24 -0.30
CA ARG A 87 -1.99 0.89 -1.50
C ARG A 87 -0.49 1.06 -1.30
N ARG A 88 -0.06 2.13 -0.62
CA ARG A 88 1.36 2.34 -0.28
C ARG A 88 1.88 1.24 0.63
N LEU A 89 1.15 0.90 1.69
CA LEU A 89 1.54 -0.18 2.59
C LEU A 89 1.61 -1.52 1.84
N LEU A 90 0.62 -1.80 0.98
CA LEU A 90 0.62 -2.98 0.13
C LEU A 90 1.82 -2.99 -0.81
N HIS A 91 2.18 -1.82 -1.37
CA HIS A 91 3.37 -1.67 -2.19
C HIS A 91 4.63 -2.12 -1.44
N SER A 92 4.89 -1.55 -0.26
CA SER A 92 6.07 -1.89 0.54
C SER A 92 6.11 -3.37 0.92
N LEU A 93 4.98 -3.94 1.34
CA LEU A 93 4.89 -5.35 1.73
C LEU A 93 5.14 -6.29 0.54
N HIS A 94 4.57 -6.05 -0.65
CA HIS A 94 4.79 -6.98 -1.78
C HIS A 94 6.24 -6.97 -2.31
N VAL A 95 6.94 -5.83 -2.17
CA VAL A 95 8.32 -5.70 -2.62
C VAL A 95 9.25 -6.46 -1.68
N GLU A 96 9.14 -6.19 -0.37
CA GLU A 96 10.18 -6.51 0.60
C GLU A 96 9.82 -7.68 1.54
N HIS A 97 8.54 -8.06 1.63
CA HIS A 97 8.06 -9.02 2.63
C HIS A 97 7.48 -10.31 2.02
N PRO A 98 7.31 -11.38 2.83
CA PRO A 98 6.61 -12.59 2.42
C PRO A 98 5.17 -12.33 1.96
N LEU A 99 4.68 -13.16 1.04
CA LEU A 99 3.33 -13.04 0.46
C LEU A 99 2.23 -12.97 1.52
N GLN A 100 2.40 -13.68 2.63
CA GLN A 100 1.45 -13.75 3.73
C GLN A 100 1.13 -12.37 4.31
N GLU A 101 2.10 -11.46 4.36
CA GLU A 101 1.89 -10.10 4.88
C GLU A 101 1.02 -9.27 3.92
N ALA A 102 1.24 -9.39 2.61
CA ALA A 102 0.39 -8.76 1.61
C ALA A 102 -1.04 -9.32 1.61
N ILE A 103 -1.20 -10.63 1.83
CA ILE A 103 -2.52 -11.27 1.98
C ILE A 103 -3.22 -10.81 3.27
N LEU A 104 -2.47 -10.70 4.38
CA LEU A 104 -3.02 -10.18 5.64
C LEU A 104 -3.53 -8.76 5.47
N LEU A 105 -2.75 -7.89 4.84
CA LEU A 105 -3.20 -6.53 4.52
C LEU A 105 -4.44 -6.54 3.61
N ALA A 106 -4.48 -7.42 2.61
CA ALA A 106 -5.64 -7.57 1.74
C ALA A 106 -6.93 -7.90 2.51
N ALA A 107 -6.83 -8.74 3.54
CA ALA A 107 -7.97 -9.06 4.41
C ALA A 107 -8.41 -7.84 5.23
N LEU A 108 -7.46 -7.04 5.71
CA LEU A 108 -7.75 -5.82 6.50
C LEU A 108 -8.51 -4.75 5.72
N PHE A 109 -8.47 -4.74 4.37
CA PHE A 109 -9.26 -3.79 3.58
C PHE A 109 -10.75 -3.88 3.95
N SER A 110 -11.29 -5.10 4.06
CA SER A 110 -12.69 -5.31 4.44
C SER A 110 -12.98 -4.88 5.88
N VAL A 111 -12.06 -5.13 6.81
CA VAL A 111 -12.16 -4.74 8.23
C VAL A 111 -12.27 -3.22 8.36
N TYR A 112 -11.51 -2.48 7.56
CA TYR A 112 -11.48 -1.02 7.55
C TYR A 112 -12.45 -0.38 6.56
N ASN A 113 -13.39 -1.13 5.99
CA ASN A 113 -14.37 -0.64 5.00
C ASN A 113 -13.73 0.01 3.75
N LEU A 114 -12.52 -0.40 3.39
CA LEU A 114 -11.90 -0.05 2.13
C LEU A 114 -12.48 -0.91 1.00
N PRO A 115 -12.46 -0.43 -0.26
CA PRO A 115 -12.87 -1.24 -1.40
C PRO A 115 -12.08 -2.56 -1.43
N PRO A 116 -12.72 -3.71 -1.66
CA PRO A 116 -12.00 -4.98 -1.70
C PRO A 116 -10.91 -4.93 -2.79
N ILE A 117 -9.78 -5.60 -2.55
CA ILE A 117 -8.61 -5.56 -3.47
C ILE A 117 -9.01 -5.93 -4.91
N SER A 118 -9.94 -6.87 -5.09
CA SER A 118 -10.42 -7.29 -6.42
C SER A 118 -11.18 -6.20 -7.19
N SER A 119 -11.62 -5.13 -6.51
CA SER A 119 -12.29 -3.97 -7.11
C SER A 119 -11.36 -2.76 -7.28
N ASP A 120 -10.14 -2.83 -6.75
CA ASP A 120 -9.14 -1.77 -6.85
C ASP A 120 -8.02 -2.18 -7.81
N LEU A 121 -7.91 -1.51 -8.95
CA LEU A 121 -6.98 -1.91 -10.02
C LEU A 121 -5.53 -2.00 -9.54
N VAL A 122 -5.05 -1.02 -8.77
CA VAL A 122 -3.66 -0.95 -8.31
C VAL A 122 -3.39 -2.08 -7.31
N SER A 123 -4.25 -2.25 -6.31
CA SER A 123 -4.10 -3.29 -5.30
C SER A 123 -4.22 -4.69 -5.91
N CYS A 124 -5.16 -4.90 -6.84
CA CYS A 124 -5.34 -6.16 -7.55
C CYS A 124 -4.09 -6.54 -8.34
N ALA A 125 -3.51 -5.59 -9.08
CA ALA A 125 -2.27 -5.81 -9.83
C ALA A 125 -1.09 -6.14 -8.89
N MET A 126 -0.96 -5.44 -7.76
CA MET A 126 0.08 -5.74 -6.76
C MET A 126 -0.05 -7.14 -6.19
N LEU A 127 -1.24 -7.53 -5.71
CA LEU A 127 -1.45 -8.84 -5.12
C LEU A 127 -1.29 -9.97 -6.15
N THR A 128 -1.81 -9.78 -7.38
CA THR A 128 -1.61 -10.73 -8.49
C THR A 128 -0.12 -10.93 -8.78
N SER A 129 0.64 -9.83 -8.87
CA SER A 129 2.10 -9.87 -9.07
C SER A 129 2.81 -10.57 -7.91
N ALA A 130 2.41 -10.31 -6.67
CA ALA A 130 2.98 -10.95 -5.48
C ALA A 130 2.73 -12.46 -5.48
N CYS A 131 1.53 -12.89 -5.86
CA CYS A 131 1.17 -14.30 -5.97
C CYS A 131 1.99 -15.04 -7.06
N PHE A 132 2.20 -14.41 -8.21
CA PHE A 132 3.10 -14.92 -9.26
C PHE A 132 4.57 -14.98 -8.79
N LYS A 133 5.04 -13.95 -8.08
CA LYS A 133 6.41 -13.89 -7.53
C LYS A 133 6.67 -15.03 -6.53
N HIS A 134 5.69 -15.33 -5.67
CA HIS A 134 5.81 -16.40 -4.67
C HIS A 134 5.88 -17.81 -5.30
N GLY A 135 5.09 -18.06 -6.34
CA GLY A 135 5.23 -19.27 -7.17
C GLY A 135 4.84 -20.61 -6.53
N SER A 136 4.20 -20.62 -5.36
CA SER A 136 3.63 -21.86 -4.81
C SER A 136 2.38 -22.28 -5.57
N PRO A 137 1.98 -23.57 -5.55
CA PRO A 137 0.76 -24.01 -6.23
C PRO A 137 -0.48 -23.19 -5.84
N GLN A 138 -0.63 -22.90 -4.54
CA GLN A 138 -1.75 -22.11 -4.02
C GLN A 138 -1.68 -20.65 -4.47
N SER A 139 -0.49 -20.03 -4.45
CA SER A 139 -0.35 -18.64 -4.87
C SER A 139 -0.57 -18.50 -6.37
N LEU A 140 -0.11 -19.46 -7.18
CA LEU A 140 -0.34 -19.47 -8.63
C LEU A 140 -1.81 -19.67 -8.98
N THR A 141 -2.55 -20.51 -8.24
CA THR A 141 -4.01 -20.62 -8.40
C THR A 141 -4.68 -19.27 -8.16
N ILE A 142 -4.36 -18.59 -7.04
CA ILE A 142 -4.90 -17.26 -6.75
C ILE A 142 -4.55 -16.26 -7.87
N ALA A 143 -3.29 -16.22 -8.30
CA ALA A 143 -2.85 -15.33 -9.36
C ALA A 143 -3.63 -15.53 -10.66
N ARG A 144 -3.85 -16.78 -11.06
CA ARG A 144 -4.58 -17.14 -12.29
C ARG A 144 -6.05 -16.76 -12.21
N GLU A 145 -6.71 -16.97 -11.06
CA GLU A 145 -8.09 -16.51 -10.83
C GLU A 145 -8.21 -14.98 -10.84
N MET A 146 -7.18 -14.27 -10.39
CA MET A 146 -7.18 -12.79 -10.41
C MET A 146 -6.97 -12.19 -11.80
N VAL A 147 -6.34 -12.91 -12.74
CA VAL A 147 -6.03 -12.39 -14.09
C VAL A 147 -7.27 -11.97 -14.88
N PRO A 148 -8.36 -12.76 -14.96
CA PRO A 148 -9.62 -12.32 -15.58
C PRO A 148 -10.20 -11.05 -14.96
N HIS A 149 -10.18 -10.93 -13.63
CA HIS A 149 -10.64 -9.72 -12.94
C HIS A 149 -9.77 -8.50 -13.27
N LEU A 150 -8.46 -8.68 -13.31
CA LEU A 150 -7.52 -7.63 -13.71
C LEU A 150 -7.77 -7.17 -15.15
N LYS A 151 -8.03 -8.12 -16.08
CA LYS A 151 -8.37 -7.83 -17.47
C LYS A 151 -9.64 -7.00 -17.60
N ASP A 152 -10.73 -7.37 -16.91
CA ASP A 152 -11.99 -6.62 -16.90
C ASP A 152 -11.81 -5.20 -16.34
N MET A 153 -11.03 -5.04 -15.27
CA MET A 153 -10.73 -3.71 -14.72
C MET A 153 -9.94 -2.84 -15.69
N LEU A 154 -8.94 -3.41 -16.37
CA LEU A 154 -8.14 -2.68 -17.35
C LEU A 154 -8.96 -2.25 -18.57
N GLN A 155 -9.95 -3.04 -18.99
CA GLN A 155 -10.87 -2.65 -20.08
C GLN A 155 -11.74 -1.44 -19.72
N LYS A 156 -12.06 -1.25 -18.44
CA LYS A 156 -12.85 -0.10 -17.94
C LYS A 156 -12.03 1.17 -17.77
N VAL A 157 -10.70 1.05 -17.71
CA VAL A 157 -9.78 2.17 -17.54
C VAL A 157 -9.14 2.55 -18.87
N LYS A 158 -9.38 3.79 -19.32
CA LYS A 158 -8.69 4.35 -20.49
C LYS A 158 -7.17 4.33 -20.27
N PRO A 159 -6.37 3.64 -21.10
CA PRO A 159 -4.91 3.51 -20.91
C PRO A 159 -4.19 4.86 -20.75
N GLN A 160 -4.62 5.89 -21.46
CA GLN A 160 -4.04 7.24 -21.43
C GLN A 160 -4.18 7.93 -20.07
N LYS A 161 -5.15 7.52 -19.24
CA LYS A 161 -5.25 8.02 -17.86
C LYS A 161 -4.13 7.49 -16.97
N MET A 162 -3.48 6.39 -17.37
CA MET A 162 -2.42 5.71 -16.64
C MET A 162 -1.02 5.99 -17.21
N THR A 163 -0.88 6.98 -18.10
CA THR A 163 0.42 7.46 -18.55
C THR A 163 1.24 7.98 -17.36
N LEU A 164 2.54 7.64 -17.39
CA LEU A 164 3.50 8.02 -16.36
C LEU A 164 3.88 9.49 -16.50
N ALA A 165 4.06 10.17 -15.36
CA ALA A 165 4.59 11.52 -15.35
C ALA A 165 6.07 11.55 -15.77
N THR A 166 6.45 12.52 -16.58
CA THR A 166 7.84 12.74 -17.01
C THR A 166 8.58 13.66 -16.03
N GLU A 167 7.91 14.73 -15.60
CA GLU A 167 8.50 15.77 -14.76
C GLU A 167 8.79 15.28 -13.32
N PRO A 168 9.97 15.58 -12.74
CA PRO A 168 10.33 15.14 -11.39
C PRO A 168 9.32 15.53 -10.30
N VAL A 169 8.81 16.76 -10.35
CA VAL A 169 7.84 17.28 -9.38
C VAL A 169 6.52 16.50 -9.43
N GLU A 170 6.07 16.17 -10.64
CA GLU A 170 4.85 15.37 -10.82
C GLU A 170 5.07 13.92 -10.41
N ARG A 171 6.24 13.33 -10.71
CA ARG A 171 6.60 11.97 -10.27
C ARG A 171 6.65 11.80 -8.76
N ALA A 172 6.97 12.88 -8.02
CA ALA A 172 7.01 12.84 -6.56
C ALA A 172 5.61 12.73 -5.92
N LYS A 173 4.54 13.08 -6.65
CA LYS A 173 3.15 12.98 -6.16
C LYS A 173 2.72 11.52 -6.00
N ASP A 174 1.93 11.27 -4.97
CA ASP A 174 1.47 9.91 -4.65
C ASP A 174 0.64 9.28 -5.78
N SER A 175 -0.20 10.06 -6.45
CA SER A 175 -0.97 9.58 -7.60
C SER A 175 -0.09 9.16 -8.79
N ALA A 176 1.07 9.81 -8.98
CA ALA A 176 2.02 9.40 -10.01
C ALA A 176 2.80 8.15 -9.61
N LYS A 177 3.13 7.99 -8.31
CA LYS A 177 3.73 6.77 -7.77
C LYS A 177 2.81 5.57 -7.97
N GLU A 178 1.51 5.69 -7.69
CA GLU A 178 0.55 4.61 -7.91
C GLU A 178 0.52 4.14 -9.37
N LYS A 179 0.58 5.06 -10.33
CA LYS A 179 0.67 4.72 -11.76
C LYS A 179 1.98 4.00 -12.10
N ALA A 180 3.10 4.45 -11.52
CA ALA A 180 4.39 3.79 -11.69
C ALA A 180 4.39 2.37 -11.11
N TRP A 181 3.79 2.19 -9.94
CA TRP A 181 3.60 0.88 -9.32
C TRP A 181 2.72 -0.03 -10.17
N LEU A 182 1.62 0.50 -10.73
CA LEU A 182 0.79 -0.24 -11.68
C LEU A 182 1.59 -0.65 -12.93
N ALA A 183 2.31 0.28 -13.57
CA ALA A 183 3.12 -0.04 -14.74
C ALA A 183 4.17 -1.13 -14.45
N TRP A 184 4.84 -1.03 -13.30
CA TRP A 184 5.82 -2.02 -12.86
C TRP A 184 5.19 -3.39 -12.58
N THR A 185 4.07 -3.44 -11.85
CA THR A 185 3.37 -4.70 -11.52
C THR A 185 2.81 -5.38 -12.78
N LEU A 186 2.20 -4.62 -13.69
CA LEU A 186 1.71 -5.16 -14.97
C LEU A 186 2.84 -5.76 -15.81
N ASN A 187 4.04 -5.16 -15.81
CA ASN A 187 5.22 -5.74 -16.47
C ASN A 187 5.62 -7.09 -15.85
N LYS A 188 5.54 -7.23 -14.53
CA LYS A 188 5.84 -8.49 -13.84
C LYS A 188 4.80 -9.56 -14.16
N ILE A 189 3.53 -9.18 -14.19
CA ILE A 189 2.42 -10.08 -14.56
C ILE A 189 2.57 -10.54 -16.01
N GLU A 190 2.85 -9.64 -16.96
CA GLU A 190 3.07 -10.01 -18.36
C GLU A 190 4.21 -11.03 -18.51
N LYS A 191 5.34 -10.80 -17.82
CA LYS A 191 6.46 -11.75 -17.82
C LYS A 191 6.08 -13.11 -17.22
N ALA A 192 5.28 -13.13 -16.17
CA ALA A 192 4.78 -14.36 -15.57
C ALA A 192 3.83 -15.11 -16.51
N LEU A 193 2.86 -14.42 -17.12
CA LEU A 193 1.94 -15.01 -18.10
C LEU A 193 2.68 -15.59 -19.31
N LYS A 194 3.69 -14.87 -19.82
CA LYS A 194 4.55 -15.35 -20.90
C LYS A 194 5.30 -16.62 -20.51
N LYS A 195 5.83 -16.67 -19.28
CA LYS A 195 6.53 -17.86 -18.75
C LYS A 195 5.59 -19.06 -18.63
N ASP A 196 4.35 -18.83 -18.22
CA ASP A 196 3.32 -19.85 -18.06
C ASP A 196 2.66 -20.27 -19.40
N GLY A 197 3.03 -19.65 -20.52
CA GLY A 197 2.43 -19.91 -21.83
C GLY A 197 0.97 -19.45 -21.95
N ALA A 198 0.52 -18.56 -21.07
CA ALA A 198 -0.83 -18.02 -21.05
C ALA A 198 -0.99 -16.83 -22.02
N ASP A 199 -2.23 -16.51 -22.43
CA ASP A 199 -2.51 -15.32 -23.23
C ASP A 199 -2.22 -14.02 -22.46
N TYR A 200 -1.28 -13.25 -23.01
CA TYR A 200 -0.88 -11.94 -22.48
C TYR A 200 -1.02 -10.81 -23.52
N ALA A 201 -1.53 -11.08 -24.73
CA ALA A 201 -1.57 -10.10 -25.81
C ALA A 201 -2.40 -8.86 -25.45
N TRP A 202 -3.51 -9.07 -24.75
CA TRP A 202 -4.38 -8.00 -24.25
C TRP A 202 -3.65 -7.07 -23.27
N LEU A 203 -2.79 -7.62 -22.41
CA LEU A 203 -2.04 -6.86 -21.41
C LEU A 203 -0.91 -6.08 -22.07
N HIS A 204 -0.21 -6.73 -22.99
CA HIS A 204 0.84 -6.11 -23.78
C HIS A 204 0.30 -4.91 -24.55
N GLN A 205 -0.83 -5.07 -25.27
CA GLN A 205 -1.47 -3.99 -26.00
C GLN A 205 -1.91 -2.85 -25.07
N TRP A 206 -2.55 -3.16 -23.93
CA TRP A 206 -2.96 -2.12 -22.97
C TRP A 206 -1.75 -1.33 -22.45
N ARG A 207 -0.63 -2.00 -22.18
CA ARG A 207 0.63 -1.37 -21.75
C ARG A 207 1.30 -0.55 -22.86
N MET A 208 1.14 -0.92 -24.13
CA MET A 208 1.55 -0.07 -25.26
C MET A 208 0.71 1.20 -25.30
N ASP A 209 -0.61 1.06 -25.23
CA ASP A 209 -1.57 2.18 -25.33
C ASP A 209 -1.45 3.17 -24.16
N SER A 210 -1.00 2.71 -22.99
CA SER A 210 -0.71 3.56 -21.82
C SER A 210 0.68 4.21 -21.87
N GLY A 211 1.53 3.84 -22.83
CA GLY A 211 2.92 4.28 -22.95
C GLY A 211 3.88 3.61 -21.95
N HIS A 212 3.48 2.52 -21.27
CA HIS A 212 4.32 1.83 -20.28
C HIS A 212 5.51 1.07 -20.89
N ILE A 213 5.44 0.70 -22.18
CA ILE A 213 6.50 -0.05 -22.86
C ILE A 213 7.60 0.88 -23.41
N GLN A 214 7.27 2.14 -23.71
CA GLN A 214 8.21 3.10 -24.30
C GLN A 214 9.20 3.71 -23.27
N LEU A 215 8.96 3.49 -21.97
CA LEU A 215 9.73 4.07 -20.86
C LEU A 215 10.56 3.04 -20.08
N ALA A 216 10.70 1.81 -20.59
CA ALA A 216 11.66 0.87 -20.04
C ALA A 216 13.09 1.31 -20.47
N PRO A 217 14.02 1.58 -19.54
CA PRO A 217 15.42 1.76 -19.88
C PRO A 217 16.03 0.50 -20.49
#